data_AF-A0A975EDK4-F1
#
_entry.id   AF-A0A975EDK4-F1
#
_cell.length_a   1.000
_cell.length_b   1.000
_cell.length_c   1.000
_cell.angle_alpha   90.00
_cell.angle_beta   90.00
_cell.angle_gamma   90.00
#
_symmetry.space_group_name_H-M   'P 1'
#
loop_
_entity.id
_entity.type
_entity.pdbx_description
1 polymer ?
#
loop_
_entity_poly.entity_id
_entity_poly.type
_entity_poly.pdbx_seq_one_letter_code
_entity_poly.pdbx_strand_id
1 'polypeptide(L)'
;MNNKLTLRMDESLIASAKDYAAANGSSVSQMVANYFAALTQTQVAAGTPGEAKPRTSRQKPTTTAGPVTRSLVGILKPPAGQKPVAEDDYRAYLERKHLGSGSEQRS
;
A
#
# COMPACT_ATOMS: atom_id res chain seq x y z
N MET A 1 12.13 -23.07 9.43
CA MET A 1 10.97 -23.63 10.14
C MET A 1 9.78 -23.52 9.21
N ASN A 2 9.12 -24.62 8.84
CA ASN A 2 7.92 -24.59 7.99
C ASN A 2 6.69 -24.71 8.88
N ASN A 3 6.10 -23.57 9.26
CA ASN A 3 4.87 -23.55 10.07
C ASN A 3 3.64 -23.72 9.18
N LYS A 4 2.70 -24.56 9.58
CA LYS A 4 1.45 -24.83 8.85
C LYS A 4 0.29 -24.07 9.50
N LEU A 5 -0.48 -23.34 8.69
CA LEU A 5 -1.74 -22.72 9.09
C LEU A 5 -2.89 -23.49 8.44
N THR A 6 -3.90 -23.85 9.23
CA THR A 6 -5.13 -24.51 8.76
C THR A 6 -6.31 -23.57 9.02
N LEU A 7 -7.09 -23.27 7.98
CA LEU A 7 -8.24 -22.38 8.06
C LEU A 7 -9.53 -23.18 7.77
N ARG A 8 -10.58 -22.93 8.55
CA ARG A 8 -11.92 -23.49 8.30
C ARG A 8 -12.77 -22.47 7.55
N MET A 9 -13.35 -22.91 6.45
CA MET A 9 -14.13 -22.08 5.53
C MET A 9 -15.01 -22.97 4.67
N ASP A 10 -16.04 -22.36 4.09
CA ASP A 10 -17.00 -23.06 3.25
C ASP A 10 -16.36 -23.58 1.96
N GLU A 11 -16.87 -24.71 1.48
CA GLU A 11 -16.31 -25.40 0.32
C GLU A 11 -16.40 -24.56 -0.96
N SER A 12 -17.49 -23.79 -1.11
CA SER A 12 -17.67 -22.85 -2.21
C SER A 12 -16.59 -21.76 -2.21
N LEU A 13 -16.22 -21.25 -1.04
CA LEU A 13 -15.17 -20.23 -0.90
C LEU A 13 -13.79 -20.81 -1.21
N ILE A 14 -13.53 -22.06 -0.82
CA ILE A 14 -12.28 -22.77 -1.16
C ILE A 14 -12.16 -22.93 -2.68
N ALA A 15 -13.25 -23.28 -3.37
CA ALA A 15 -13.27 -23.41 -4.82
C ALA A 15 -12.97 -22.07 -5.50
N SER A 16 -13.69 -21.00 -5.14
CA SER A 16 -13.46 -19.67 -5.71
C SER A 16 -12.04 -19.15 -5.46
N ALA A 17 -11.47 -19.41 -4.27
CA ALA A 17 -10.11 -19.01 -3.96
C ALA A 17 -9.07 -19.74 -4.82
N LYS A 18 -9.26 -21.04 -5.08
CA LYS A 18 -8.39 -21.84 -5.96
C LYS A 18 -8.47 -21.35 -7.41
N ASP A 19 -9.68 -21.10 -7.91
CA ASP A 19 -9.89 -20.62 -9.28
C ASP A 19 -9.22 -19.25 -9.48
N TYR A 20 -9.40 -18.34 -8.53
CA TYR A 20 -8.75 -17.05 -8.54
C TYR A 20 -7.22 -17.19 -8.51
N ALA A 21 -6.68 -18.04 -7.64
CA ALA A 21 -5.25 -18.25 -7.53
C ALA A 21 -4.66 -18.82 -8.83
N ALA A 22 -5.34 -19.80 -9.45
CA ALA A 22 -4.94 -20.40 -10.72
C ALA A 22 -4.93 -19.38 -11.86
N ALA A 23 -5.98 -18.55 -11.96
CA ALA A 23 -6.06 -17.48 -12.95
C ALA A 23 -4.93 -16.45 -12.81
N ASN A 24 -4.41 -16.25 -11.60
CA ASN A 24 -3.32 -15.34 -11.29
C ASN A 24 -1.94 -16.03 -11.20
N GLY A 25 -1.84 -17.32 -11.55
CA GLY A 25 -0.58 -18.07 -11.54
C GLY A 25 0.05 -18.25 -10.16
N SER A 26 -0.75 -18.28 -9.09
CA SER A 26 -0.28 -18.42 -7.71
C SER A 26 -1.03 -19.52 -6.97
N SER A 27 -0.57 -19.87 -5.76
CA SER A 27 -1.30 -20.76 -4.86
C SER A 27 -2.09 -19.98 -3.81
N VAL A 28 -3.17 -20.57 -3.31
CA VAL A 28 -3.95 -19.98 -2.19
C VAL A 28 -3.04 -19.72 -0.97
N SER A 29 -2.08 -20.60 -0.70
CA SER A 29 -1.11 -20.42 0.39
C SER A 29 -0.19 -19.21 0.18
N GLN A 30 0.30 -18.98 -1.04
CA GLN A 30 1.09 -17.80 -1.38
C GLN A 30 0.26 -16.51 -1.28
N MET A 31 -0.98 -16.53 -1.76
CA MET A 31 -1.87 -15.37 -1.68
C MET A 31 -2.13 -14.96 -0.22
N VAL A 32 -2.40 -15.93 0.65
CA VAL A 32 -2.59 -15.70 2.09
C VAL A 32 -1.30 -15.24 2.76
N ALA A 33 -0.14 -15.80 2.39
CA ALA A 33 1.16 -15.35 2.92
C ALA A 33 1.43 -13.88 2.54
N ASN A 34 1.17 -13.50 1.29
CA ASN A 34 1.32 -12.13 0.81
C ASN A 34 0.37 -11.18 1.53
N TYR A 35 -0.87 -11.60 1.78
CA TYR A 35 -1.84 -10.81 2.53
C TYR A 35 -1.37 -10.53 3.97
N PHE A 36 -0.88 -11.55 4.69
CA PHE A 36 -0.33 -11.36 6.03
C PHE A 36 0.93 -10.49 6.04
N ALA A 37 1.79 -10.62 5.04
CA ALA A 37 2.95 -9.75 4.88
C ALA A 37 2.52 -8.27 4.70
N ALA A 38 1.49 -8.01 3.89
CA ALA A 38 0.98 -6.65 3.69
C ALA A 38 0.35 -6.08 4.97
N LEU A 39 -0.47 -6.86 5.68
CA LEU A 39 -1.10 -6.43 6.93
C LEU A 39 -0.06 -6.09 8.01
N THR A 40 0.97 -6.93 8.16
CA THR A 40 2.02 -6.71 9.16
C THR A 40 2.91 -5.53 8.77
N GLN A 41 3.17 -5.29 7.48
CA GLN A 41 3.90 -4.12 6.98
C GLN A 41 3.17 -2.80 7.27
N THR A 42 1.84 -2.78 7.14
CA THR A 42 1.00 -1.61 7.45
C THR A 42 1.00 -1.29 8.95
N GLN A 43 1.01 -2.30 9.81
CA GLN A 43 1.03 -2.12 11.27
C GLN A 43 2.35 -1.47 11.74
N VAL A 44 3.48 -1.75 11.09
CA VAL A 44 4.77 -1.09 11.41
C VAL A 44 4.79 0.40 11.04
N ALA A 45 3.86 0.87 10.20
CA ALA A 45 3.75 2.27 9.80
C ALA A 45 2.82 3.10 10.71
N ALA A 46 2.04 2.48 11.60
CA ALA A 46 0.98 3.14 12.37
C ALA A 46 1.26 3.37 13.89
N GLY A 47 2.48 3.06 14.38
CA GLY A 47 2.91 3.28 15.79
C GLY A 47 2.52 2.10 16.72
N THR A 48 3.26 1.69 17.76
CA THR A 48 4.38 2.27 18.53
C THR A 48 5.15 1.10 19.24
N PRO A 49 6.05 1.29 20.22
CA PRO A 49 7.43 0.79 20.22
C PRO A 49 7.68 -0.45 21.10
N GLY A 50 8.44 -1.41 20.61
CA GLY A 50 8.96 -2.51 21.42
C GLY A 50 9.71 -3.51 20.55
N GLU A 51 11.00 -3.67 20.85
CA GLU A 51 11.89 -4.72 20.31
C GLU A 51 12.55 -4.45 18.94
N ALA A 52 13.41 -3.43 18.99
CA ALA A 52 14.82 -3.48 18.59
C ALA A 52 15.24 -4.34 17.36
N LYS A 53 15.38 -3.67 16.22
CA LYS A 53 16.66 -3.67 15.50
C LYS A 53 17.05 -2.22 15.19
N PRO A 54 18.30 -1.79 15.50
CA PRO A 54 18.73 -0.43 15.22
C PRO A 54 18.87 -0.27 13.70
N ARG A 55 17.92 0.41 13.07
CA ARG A 55 18.10 0.94 11.71
C ARG A 55 18.60 2.38 11.86
N THR A 56 19.90 2.50 12.05
CA THR A 56 20.60 3.75 11.79
C THR A 56 20.45 4.13 10.32
N SER A 57 20.38 5.43 10.10
CA SER A 57 20.24 6.14 8.82
C SER A 57 18.82 6.24 8.26
N ARG A 58 18.43 7.51 8.12
CA ARG A 58 17.26 8.07 7.45
C ARG A 58 17.31 7.68 5.96
N GLN A 59 17.05 6.42 5.63
CA GLN A 59 16.86 6.03 4.24
C GLN A 59 15.47 6.50 3.81
N LYS A 60 15.46 7.60 3.05
CA LYS A 60 14.33 8.01 2.21
C LYS A 60 13.86 6.75 1.47
N PRO A 61 12.61 6.30 1.61
CA PRO A 61 12.17 5.10 0.92
C PRO A 61 12.28 5.36 -0.58
N THR A 62 13.27 4.74 -1.23
CA THR A 62 13.32 4.65 -2.68
C THR A 62 12.30 3.59 -3.07
N THR A 63 11.03 3.99 -3.07
CA THR A 63 9.94 3.14 -3.54
C THR A 63 10.14 2.96 -5.04
N THR A 64 10.88 1.93 -5.43
CA THR A 64 10.98 1.50 -6.82
C THR A 64 9.56 1.17 -7.26
N ALA A 65 8.98 2.04 -8.08
CA ALA A 65 7.65 1.84 -8.62
C ALA A 65 7.57 0.49 -9.36
N GLY A 66 6.47 -0.24 -9.18
CA GLY A 66 6.24 -1.52 -9.86
C GLY A 66 6.30 -1.37 -11.40
N PRO A 67 6.48 -2.48 -12.14
CA PRO A 67 6.72 -2.44 -13.59
C PRO A 67 5.61 -1.70 -14.37
N VAL A 68 4.35 -1.89 -13.98
CA VAL A 68 3.20 -1.17 -14.56
C VAL A 68 3.21 0.31 -14.19
N THR A 69 3.46 0.66 -12.93
CA THR A 69 3.52 2.07 -12.53
C THR A 69 4.65 2.80 -13.24
N ARG A 70 5.79 2.15 -13.44
CA ARG A 70 6.95 2.71 -14.14
C ARG A 70 6.70 2.97 -15.63
N SER A 71 5.89 2.15 -16.31
CA SER A 71 5.53 2.40 -17.71
C SER A 71 4.62 3.62 -17.87
N LEU A 72 3.88 3.99 -16.82
CA LEU A 72 2.97 5.14 -16.81
C LEU A 72 3.65 6.46 -16.41
N VAL A 73 4.85 6.41 -15.83
CA VAL A 73 5.60 7.62 -15.45
C VAL A 73 5.95 8.43 -16.71
N GLY A 74 5.51 9.70 -16.74
CA GLY A 74 5.81 10.64 -17.84
C GLY A 74 4.81 10.65 -18.99
N ILE A 75 3.79 9.78 -18.99
CA ILE A 75 2.72 9.79 -20.02
C ILE A 75 1.86 11.05 -19.90
N LEU A 76 1.55 11.47 -18.67
CA LEU A 76 0.75 12.66 -18.41
C LEU A 76 1.60 13.91 -18.65
N LYS A 77 1.40 14.54 -19.80
CA LYS A 77 1.92 15.88 -20.09
C LYS A 77 0.99 16.91 -19.45
N PRO A 78 1.53 17.98 -18.84
CA PRO A 78 0.69 19.09 -18.41
C PRO A 78 -0.02 19.68 -19.65
N PRO A 79 -1.30 20.06 -19.54
CA PRO A 79 -1.99 20.76 -20.61
C PRO A 79 -1.23 22.03 -21.01
N ALA A 80 -1.26 22.37 -22.30
CA ALA A 80 -0.46 23.45 -22.86
C ALA A 80 -0.69 24.76 -22.11
N GLY A 81 0.39 25.35 -21.58
CA GLY A 81 0.35 26.59 -20.80
C GLY A 81 0.25 26.42 -19.28
N GLN A 82 0.15 25.20 -18.75
CA GLN A 82 0.16 24.95 -17.30
C GLN A 82 1.52 24.45 -16.81
N LYS A 83 1.90 24.89 -15.60
CA LYS A 83 3.13 24.43 -14.94
C LYS A 83 2.97 22.94 -14.57
N PRO A 84 4.07 22.15 -14.63
CA PRO A 84 4.07 20.80 -14.08
C PRO A 84 3.71 20.83 -12.60
N VAL A 85 2.84 19.92 -12.18
CA VAL A 85 2.45 19.78 -10.76
C VAL A 85 3.67 19.30 -9.97
N ALA A 86 4.11 20.11 -9.02
CA ALA A 86 5.22 19.81 -8.12
C ALA A 86 4.74 19.05 -6.88
N GLU A 87 5.67 18.45 -6.15
CA GLU A 87 5.37 17.76 -4.89
C GLU A 87 4.74 18.70 -3.84
N ASP A 88 5.15 19.97 -3.84
CA ASP A 88 4.61 20.97 -2.91
C ASP A 88 3.15 21.32 -3.22
N ASP A 89 2.73 21.31 -4.50
CA ASP A 89 1.33 21.50 -4.89
C ASP A 89 0.43 20.39 -4.32
N TYR A 90 0.94 19.16 -4.32
CA TYR A 90 0.24 18.01 -3.75
C TYR A 90 0.14 18.11 -2.22
N ARG A 91 1.21 18.55 -1.55
CA ARG A 91 1.21 18.76 -0.09
C ARG A 91 0.21 19.85 0.31
N ALA A 92 0.22 20.99 -0.37
CA ALA A 92 -0.74 22.06 -0.14
C ALA A 92 -2.20 21.61 -0.39
N TYR A 93 -2.43 20.75 -1.40
CA TYR A 93 -3.74 20.13 -1.63
C TYR A 93 -4.16 19.22 -0.46
N LEU A 94 -3.26 18.36 0.04
CA LEU A 94 -3.55 17.46 1.16
C LEU A 94 -3.86 18.24 2.44
N GLU A 95 -3.12 19.31 2.72
CA GLU A 95 -3.40 20.22 3.83
C GLU A 95 -4.78 20.85 3.68
N ARG A 96 -5.12 21.39 2.50
CA ARG A 96 -6.47 21.93 2.28
C ARG A 96 -7.56 20.87 2.42
N LYS A 97 -7.34 19.66 1.90
CA LYS A 97 -8.32 18.58 1.89
C LYS A 97 -8.57 18.00 3.29
N HIS A 98 -7.52 17.84 4.09
CA HIS A 98 -7.57 17.12 5.37
C HIS A 98 -7.49 18.02 6.59
N LEU A 99 -6.80 19.17 6.51
CA LEU A 99 -6.73 20.16 7.58
C LEU A 99 -7.78 21.27 7.44
N GLY A 100 -8.34 21.49 6.24
CA GLY A 100 -9.32 22.54 5.96
C GLY A 100 -10.80 22.19 6.14
N SER A 101 -11.14 20.99 6.61
CA SER A 101 -12.54 20.56 6.85
C SER A 101 -12.89 20.30 8.32
N GLY A 102 -12.08 20.83 9.26
CA GLY A 102 -12.22 20.56 10.70
C GLY A 102 -12.33 21.77 11.63
N SER A 103 -12.41 23.00 11.13
CA SER A 103 -12.40 24.21 11.98
C SER A 103 -13.63 25.13 11.86
N GLU A 104 -14.76 24.62 11.37
CA GLU A 104 -16.06 25.28 11.53
C GLU A 104 -17.00 24.30 12.21
N GLN A 105 -16.98 24.27 13.55
CA GLN A 105 -18.09 23.95 14.47
C GLN A 105 -17.50 23.68 15.86
N ARG A 106 -17.31 24.76 16.63
CA ARG A 106 -17.49 24.75 18.08
C ARG A 106 -17.48 26.20 18.58
N SER A 107 -18.68 26.60 19.02
CA SER A 107 -19.12 27.77 19.79
C SER A 107 -18.07 28.68 20.40
#